data_AF-A0A167A4W9-F1
#
_entry.id   AF-A0A167A4W9-F1
#
_cell.length_a   1.000
_cell.length_b   1.000
_cell.length_c   1.000
_cell.angle_alpha   90.00
_cell.angle_beta   90.00
_cell.angle_gamma   90.00
#
_symmetry.space_group_name_H-M   'P 1'
#
loop_
_entity.id
_entity.type
_entity.pdbx_description
1 polymer ?
#
loop_
_entity_poly.entity_id
_entity_poly.type
_entity_poly.pdbx_seq_one_letter_code
_entity_poly.pdbx_strand_id
1 'polypeptide(L)' 'MANLASTYWNQGRWKEAEELEVRVMEMRKRVLGDEHPDTLTSIANLASTYRDQG' A
#
# COMPACT_ATOMS: atom_id res chain seq x y z
N MET A 1 9.32 1.46 3.44
CA MET A 1 8.23 0.50 3.19
C MET A 1 7.56 0.74 1.85
N ALA A 2 7.18 1.98 1.48
CA ALA A 2 6.72 2.32 0.11
C ALA A 2 7.69 1.86 -1.00
N ASN A 3 9.00 1.82 -0.72
CA ASN A 3 10.02 1.45 -1.69
C ASN A 3 9.93 -0.01 -2.19
N LEU A 4 9.45 -0.96 -1.37
CA LEU A 4 9.40 -2.37 -1.78
C LEU A 4 8.18 -2.67 -2.64
N ALA A 5 7.01 -2.12 -2.29
CA ALA A 5 5.80 -2.24 -3.11
C ALA A 5 6.00 -1.62 -4.51
N SER A 6 6.58 -0.42 -4.56
CA SER A 6 6.95 0.24 -5.83
C SER A 6 7.95 -0.59 -6.65
N THR A 7 8.89 -1.26 -5.99
CA THR A 7 9.84 -2.16 -6.69
C THR A 7 9.12 -3.35 -7.33
N TYR A 8 8.18 -3.99 -6.63
CA TYR A 8 7.40 -5.10 -7.18
C TYR A 8 6.51 -4.65 -8.33
N TRP A 9 5.90 -3.47 -8.20
CA TRP A 9 5.10 -2.85 -9.26
C TRP A 9 5.93 -2.67 -10.54
N ASN A 10 7.13 -2.08 -10.42
CA ASN A 10 8.05 -1.90 -11.56
C ASN A 10 8.56 -3.22 -12.16
N GLN A 11 8.50 -4.33 -11.43
CA GLN A 11 8.85 -5.67 -11.89
C GLN A 11 7.66 -6.42 -12.52
N GLY A 12 6.48 -5.81 -12.58
CA GLY A 12 5.24 -6.48 -13.02
C GLY A 12 4.67 -7.47 -12.00
N ARG A 13 5.11 -7.39 -10.75
CA ARG A 13 4.69 -8.25 -9.62
C ARG A 13 3.54 -7.60 -8.85
N TRP A 14 2.47 -7.30 -9.57
CA TRP A 14 1.34 -6.49 -9.10
C TRP A 14 0.67 -7.03 -7.84
N LYS A 15 0.41 -8.35 -7.78
CA LYS A 15 -0.20 -9.01 -6.62
C LYS A 15 0.64 -8.90 -5.36
N GLU A 16 1.96 -9.05 -5.49
CA GLU A 16 2.89 -8.98 -4.35
C GLU A 16 3.05 -7.54 -3.86
N ALA A 17 2.95 -6.56 -4.76
CA ALA A 17 2.90 -5.15 -4.38
C ALA A 17 1.62 -4.83 -3.58
N GLU A 18 0.46 -5.29 -4.07
CA GLU A 18 -0.83 -5.10 -3.42
C GLU A 18 -0.89 -5.75 -2.02
N GLU A 19 -0.53 -7.03 -1.90
CA GLU A 19 -0.51 -7.74 -0.61
C GLU A 19 0.38 -7.01 0.42
N LEU A 20 1.52 -6.49 -0.04
CA LEU A 20 2.42 -5.73 0.82
C LEU A 20 1.80 -4.40 1.26
N GLU A 21 1.15 -3.66 0.36
CA GLU A 21 0.47 -2.41 0.69
C GLU A 21 -0.68 -2.61 1.67
N VAL A 22 -1.51 -3.65 1.48
CA VAL A 22 -2.58 -4.03 2.40
C VAL A 22 -2.02 -4.32 3.80
N ARG A 23 -0.95 -5.12 3.88
CA ARG A 23 -0.33 -5.48 5.16
C ARG A 23 0.24 -4.26 5.90
N VAL A 24 0.84 -3.33 5.16
CA VAL A 24 1.36 -2.07 5.74
C VAL A 24 0.24 -1.18 6.21
N MET A 25 -0.85 -1.05 5.44
CA MET A 25 -2.03 -0.29 5.83
C MET A 25 -2.65 -0.83 7.13
N GLU A 26 -2.89 -2.13 7.22
CA GLU A 26 -3.40 -2.81 8.43
C GLU A 26 -2.52 -2.56 9.65
N MET A 27 -1.19 -2.67 9.48
CA MET A 27 -0.25 -2.42 10.58
C MET A 27 -0.28 -0.97 11.04
N ARG A 28 -0.31 0.00 10.10
CA ARG A 28 -0.41 1.43 10.42
C ARG A 28 -1.73 1.76 11.08
N LYS A 29 -2.84 1.24 10.59
CA LYS A 29 -4.15 1.35 11.21
C LYS A 29 -4.14 0.85 12.66
N ARG A 30 -3.52 -0.31 12.92
CA ARG A 30 -3.41 -0.87 14.27
C ARG A 30 -2.53 -0.04 15.21
N VAL A 31 -1.41 0.49 14.72
CA VAL A 31 -0.41 1.17 15.57
C VAL A 31 -0.71 2.66 15.74
N LEU A 32 -1.19 3.31 14.68
CA LEU A 32 -1.33 4.76 14.59
C LEU A 32 -2.80 5.22 14.55
N GLY A 33 -3.73 4.31 14.25
CA GLY A 33 -5.15 4.63 14.06
C GLY A 33 -5.49 4.98 12.61
N ASP A 34 -6.81 5.06 12.35
CA ASP A 34 -7.37 5.28 11.02
C ASP A 34 -7.09 6.68 10.46
N GLU A 35 -7.13 7.70 11.31
CA GLU A 35 -7.00 9.11 10.89
C GLU A 35 -5.54 9.58 10.79
N HIS A 36 -4.58 8.73 11.18
CA HIS A 36 -3.18 9.12 11.15
C HIS A 36 -2.73 9.38 9.70
N PRO A 37 -2.00 10.48 9.42
CA PRO A 37 -1.57 10.85 8.06
C PRO A 37 -0.87 9.72 7.30
N ASP A 38 -0.06 8.92 7.99
CA ASP A 38 0.60 7.75 7.38
C ASP A 38 -0.37 6.62 7.00
N THR A 39 -1.43 6.40 7.78
CA THR A 39 -2.46 5.41 7.46
C THR A 39 -3.24 5.87 6.23
N LEU A 40 -3.64 7.14 6.18
CA LEU A 40 -4.33 7.74 5.03
C LEU A 40 -3.47 7.70 3.76
N THR A 41 -2.17 7.98 3.88
CA THR A 41 -1.22 7.87 2.76
C THR A 41 -1.12 6.43 2.25
N SER A 42 -1.12 5.44 3.14
CA SER A 42 -1.13 4.03 2.74
C SER A 42 -2.41 3.62 2.01
N ILE A 43 -3.57 4.11 2.45
CA ILE A 43 -4.85 3.88 1.78
C ILE A 43 -4.85 4.50 0.37
N ALA A 44 -4.32 5.73 0.24
CA ALA A 44 -4.22 6.41 -1.05
C ALA A 44 -3.33 5.66 -2.05
N ASN A 45 -2.19 5.11 -1.59
CA ASN A 45 -1.31 4.31 -2.42
C ASN A 45 -2.00 3.04 -2.91
N LEU A 46 -2.66 2.32 -1.99
CA LEU A 46 -3.41 1.10 -2.33
C LEU A 46 -4.52 1.39 -3.37
N ALA A 47 -5.22 2.52 -3.24
CA ALA A 47 -6.20 2.94 -4.22
C ALA A 47 -5.59 3.24 -5.61
N SER A 48 -4.40 3.83 -5.66
CA SER A 48 -3.68 4.03 -6.93
C SER A 48 -3.28 2.69 -7.55
N THR A 49 -2.77 1.76 -6.74
CA THR A 49 -2.41 0.41 -7.20
C THR A 49 -3.62 -0.30 -7.84
N TYR A 50 -4.80 -0.22 -7.23
CA TYR A 50 -6.02 -0.79 -7.82
C TYR A 50 -6.45 -0.11 -9.11
N ARG A 51 -6.37 1.23 -9.19
CA ARG A 51 -6.70 1.98 -10.40
C ARG A 51 -5.81 1.55 -11.57
N ASP A 52 -4.53 1.35 -11.32
CA ASP A 52 -3.57 1.04 -12.39
C ASP A 52 -3.59 -0.45 -12.81
N GLN A 53 -4.32 -1.31 -12.07
CA GLN A 53 -4.57 -2.71 -12.43
C GLN A 53 -5.89 -2.94 -13.21
N GLY A 54 -6.78 -1.94 -13.28
CA GLY A 54 -8.06 -2.00 -14.01
C GLY A 54 -7.96 -1.42 -15.41
#